data_AF-A0A2V8M805-F1
#
_entry.id   AF-A0A2V8M805-F1
#
_cell.length_a   1.000
_cell.length_b   1.000
_cell.length_c   1.000
_cell.angle_alpha   90.00
_cell.angle_beta   90.00
_cell.angle_gamma   90.00
#
_symmetry.space_group_name_H-M   'P 1'
#
loop_
_entity.id
_entity.type
_entity.pdbx_description
1 polymer ?
#
loop_
_entity_poly.entity_id
_entity_poly.type
_entity_poly.pdbx_seq_one_letter_code
_entity_poly.pdbx_strand_id
1 'polypeptide(L)'
;MLVEQSYSGYKDFGGVKFPTQIVQKRAGLSWTNLAVTDVKAKWFSNSRTLLMPDKLAQSGKNPKFEYMGEKKVLKEGTQAVELYHLKGALHAEDIIVAYLPALKTVIEADAFNAPAPNAPAPQTVNGFEKLLASELDRLKIDYTTIIPVHQPAGGDRDVTKADCLRTSGGRARISG
;
A
#
# COMPACT_ATOMS: atom_id res chain seq x y z
N MET A 1 8.99 12.41 8.10
CA MET A 1 8.57 13.74 8.64
C MET A 1 7.77 13.51 9.91
N LEU A 2 8.09 14.17 11.03
CA LEU A 2 7.31 14.03 12.25
C LEU A 2 5.93 14.68 12.06
N VAL A 3 4.88 13.87 12.22
CA VAL A 3 3.48 14.31 12.24
C VAL A 3 2.99 14.14 13.67
N GLU A 4 2.54 15.23 14.28
CA GLU A 4 1.92 15.21 15.60
C GLU A 4 0.43 15.48 15.43
N GLN A 5 -0.41 14.66 16.05
CA GLN A 5 -1.85 14.85 16.05
C GLN A 5 -2.39 14.87 17.49
N SER A 6 -3.13 15.91 17.83
CA SER A 6 -3.78 16.04 19.14
C SER A 6 -5.30 16.15 19.00
N TYR A 7 -5.98 15.56 19.98
CA TYR A 7 -7.44 15.49 20.06
C TYR A 7 -7.88 16.06 21.40
N SER A 8 -8.79 17.03 21.39
CA SER A 8 -9.25 17.68 22.61
C SER A 8 -10.72 18.06 22.55
N GLY A 9 -11.26 18.47 23.70
CA GLY A 9 -12.65 18.91 23.82
C GLY A 9 -13.66 17.79 23.56
N TYR A 10 -13.44 16.59 24.07
CA TYR A 10 -14.38 15.48 23.85
C TYR A 10 -15.80 15.83 24.34
N LYS A 11 -16.79 15.62 23.47
CA LYS A 11 -18.22 15.76 23.77
C LYS A 11 -18.98 14.52 23.31
N ASP A 12 -20.15 14.32 23.90
CA ASP A 12 -21.10 13.31 23.43
C ASP A 12 -21.86 13.82 22.21
N PHE A 13 -21.91 13.02 21.15
CA PHE A 13 -22.65 13.31 19.93
C PHE A 13 -23.69 12.21 19.68
N GLY A 14 -24.67 12.07 20.57
CA GLY A 14 -25.72 11.06 20.42
C GLY A 14 -25.23 9.67 20.80
N GLY A 15 -24.52 9.57 21.92
CA GLY A 15 -23.98 8.32 22.49
C GLY A 15 -22.55 7.97 22.06
N VAL A 16 -21.92 8.79 21.22
CA VAL A 16 -20.51 8.64 20.82
C VAL A 16 -19.71 9.81 21.39
N LYS A 17 -18.78 9.51 22.31
CA LYS A 17 -17.80 10.51 22.78
C LYS A 17 -16.73 10.73 21.71
N PHE A 18 -16.63 11.95 21.21
CA PHE A 18 -15.72 12.32 20.10
C PHE A 18 -15.08 13.70 20.35
N PRO A 19 -13.82 13.94 19.93
CA PRO A 19 -13.15 15.22 20.14
C PRO A 19 -13.81 16.34 19.32
N THR A 20 -14.00 17.52 19.92
CA THR A 20 -14.48 18.70 19.18
C THR A 20 -13.38 19.45 18.47
N GLN A 21 -12.11 19.13 18.74
CA GLN A 21 -10.97 19.77 18.12
C GLN A 21 -9.89 18.75 17.77
N ILE A 22 -9.40 18.83 16.53
CA ILE A 22 -8.33 17.99 16.01
C ILE A 22 -7.25 18.90 15.43
N VAL A 23 -6.05 18.84 15.99
CA VAL A 23 -4.91 19.62 15.51
C VAL A 23 -3.86 18.67 14.96
N GLN A 24 -3.37 18.96 13.76
CA GLN A 24 -2.21 18.29 13.17
C GLN A 24 -1.08 19.29 12.99
N LYS A 25 0.11 18.95 13.48
CA LYS A 25 1.36 19.69 13.23
C LYS A 25 2.30 18.85 12.38
N ARG A 26 3.05 19.50 11.50
CA ARG A 26 4.07 18.89 10.66
C ARG A 26 5.36 19.67 10.83
N ALA A 27 6.43 18.97 11.24
CA ALA A 27 7.71 19.61 11.56
C ALA A 27 7.57 20.81 12.52
N GLY A 28 6.70 20.69 13.53
CA GLY A 28 6.43 21.75 14.52
C GLY A 28 5.47 22.86 14.07
N LEU A 29 5.12 22.94 12.78
CA LEU A 29 4.19 23.94 12.25
C LEU A 29 2.76 23.41 12.21
N SER A 30 1.79 24.23 12.65
CA SER A 30 0.37 23.91 12.56
C SER A 30 -0.05 23.74 11.10
N TRP A 31 -0.43 22.52 10.74
CA TRP A 31 -0.85 22.18 9.38
C TRP A 31 -2.37 22.27 9.23
N THR A 32 -3.10 21.72 10.20
CA THR A 32 -4.56 21.72 10.22
C THR A 32 -5.08 21.88 11.63
N ASN A 33 -6.12 22.69 11.80
CA ASN A 33 -6.90 22.83 13.03
C ASN A 33 -8.38 22.72 12.68
N LEU A 34 -8.98 21.57 12.98
CA LEU A 34 -10.36 21.28 12.64
C LEU A 34 -11.24 21.42 13.87
N ALA A 35 -12.33 22.17 13.72
CA ALA A 35 -13.45 22.16 14.66
C ALA A 35 -14.47 21.12 14.18
N VAL A 36 -14.82 20.18 15.06
CA VAL A 36 -15.84 19.16 14.79
C VAL A 36 -17.17 19.67 15.35
N THR A 37 -18.11 19.98 14.46
CA THR A 37 -19.42 20.53 14.81
C THR A 37 -20.52 19.48 14.91
N ASP A 38 -20.35 18.33 14.26
CA ASP A 38 -21.31 17.24 14.27
C ASP A 38 -20.59 15.90 14.08
N VAL A 39 -21.14 14.85 14.69
CA VAL A 39 -20.70 13.47 14.50
C VAL A 39 -21.92 12.62 14.25
N LYS A 40 -21.91 11.90 13.14
CA LYS A 40 -22.98 10.96 12.82
C LYS A 40 -22.75 9.68 13.65
N ALA A 41 -23.35 9.60 14.84
CA ALA A 41 -23.22 8.43 15.74
C ALA A 41 -23.55 7.09 15.06
N LYS A 42 -24.50 7.09 14.11
CA LYS A 42 -24.93 5.89 13.36
C LYS A 42 -23.78 5.07 12.76
N TRP A 43 -22.65 5.70 12.47
CA TRP A 43 -21.46 5.03 11.92
C TRP A 43 -20.78 4.08 12.92
N PHE A 44 -20.94 4.34 14.22
CA PHE A 44 -20.29 3.58 15.29
C PHE A 44 -21.24 2.64 16.04
N SER A 45 -22.56 2.81 15.87
CA SER A 45 -23.58 2.08 16.63
C SER A 45 -24.10 0.81 15.93
N ASN A 46 -23.71 0.56 14.67
CA ASN A 46 -24.25 -0.55 13.88
C ASN A 46 -23.19 -1.61 13.58
N SER A 47 -23.60 -2.88 13.61
CA SER A 47 -22.81 -4.03 13.17
C SER A 47 -22.40 -3.86 11.70
N ARG A 48 -21.15 -3.44 11.45
CA ARG A 48 -20.33 -3.54 10.21
C ARG A 48 -21.06 -3.52 8.86
N THR A 49 -22.18 -2.81 8.74
CA THR A 49 -22.94 -2.69 7.51
C THR A 49 -22.78 -1.26 7.04
N LEU A 50 -22.34 -1.09 5.80
CA LEU A 50 -22.19 0.20 5.12
C LEU A 50 -23.55 0.92 5.08
N LEU A 51 -23.88 1.69 6.13
CA LEU A 51 -25.13 2.45 6.24
C LEU A 51 -25.30 3.55 5.20
N MET A 52 -24.23 3.85 4.47
CA MET A 52 -24.29 4.66 3.29
C MET A 52 -23.92 3.75 2.14
N PRO A 53 -24.89 3.34 1.30
CA PRO A 53 -24.56 2.67 0.06
C PRO A 53 -23.59 3.57 -0.71
N ASP A 54 -22.49 3.01 -1.20
CA ASP A 54 -21.61 3.74 -2.11
C ASP A 54 -22.37 4.10 -3.40
N LYS A 55 -21.72 4.83 -4.32
CA LYS A 55 -22.37 5.23 -5.58
C LYS A 55 -22.83 4.02 -6.40
N LEU A 56 -22.16 2.87 -6.30
CA LEU A 56 -22.52 1.66 -7.02
C LEU A 56 -23.79 1.05 -6.40
N ALA A 57 -23.81 0.86 -5.08
CA ALA A 57 -24.95 0.33 -4.33
C ALA A 57 -26.19 1.23 -4.45
N GLN A 58 -26.04 2.55 -4.51
CA GLN A 58 -27.16 3.49 -4.74
C GLN A 58 -27.73 3.40 -6.16
N SER A 59 -26.90 3.05 -7.14
CA SER A 59 -27.28 3.15 -8.55
C SER A 59 -28.24 2.05 -9.02
N GLY A 60 -28.41 0.97 -8.24
CA GLY A 60 -29.16 -0.23 -8.65
C GLY A 60 -28.54 -0.96 -9.86
N LYS A 61 -27.33 -0.57 -10.30
CA LYS A 61 -26.64 -1.20 -11.42
C LYS A 61 -25.92 -2.45 -10.95
N ASN A 62 -25.92 -3.48 -11.79
CA ASN A 62 -25.11 -4.66 -11.56
C ASN A 62 -23.62 -4.29 -11.62
N PRO A 63 -22.79 -4.76 -10.68
CA PRO A 63 -21.34 -4.60 -10.77
C PRO A 63 -20.84 -5.25 -12.05
N LYS A 64 -19.91 -4.56 -12.73
CA LYS A 64 -19.18 -5.13 -13.86
C LYS A 64 -17.78 -5.47 -13.39
N PHE A 65 -17.40 -6.73 -13.55
CA PHE A 65 -16.08 -7.20 -13.20
C PHE A 65 -15.26 -7.42 -14.47
N GLU A 66 -13.98 -7.11 -14.39
CA GLU A 66 -13.01 -7.43 -15.43
C GLU A 66 -11.94 -8.31 -14.80
N TYR A 67 -11.85 -9.54 -15.28
CA TYR A 67 -10.93 -10.54 -14.74
C TYR A 67 -9.56 -10.45 -15.39
N MET A 68 -8.57 -11.09 -14.77
CA MET A 68 -7.27 -11.37 -15.38
C MET A 68 -6.87 -12.81 -15.12
N GLY A 69 -6.10 -13.38 -16.05
CA GLY A 69 -5.33 -14.59 -15.79
C GLY A 69 -3.93 -14.22 -15.29
N GLU A 70 -2.93 -14.92 -15.79
CA GLU A 70 -1.52 -14.76 -15.38
C GLU A 70 -0.93 -13.36 -15.64
N LYS A 71 -1.38 -12.71 -16.71
CA LYS A 71 -0.92 -11.37 -17.11
C LYS A 71 -2.09 -10.58 -17.69
N LYS A 72 -2.11 -9.27 -17.43
CA LYS A 72 -2.98 -8.31 -18.13
C LYS A 72 -2.23 -7.01 -18.38
N VAL A 73 -2.45 -6.39 -19.53
CA VAL A 73 -1.84 -5.09 -19.85
C VAL A 73 -2.95 -4.06 -20.01
N LEU A 74 -2.92 -3.03 -19.18
CA LEU A 74 -3.77 -1.84 -19.29
C LEU A 74 -2.94 -0.76 -19.98
N LYS A 75 -3.43 -0.22 -21.10
CA LYS A 75 -2.70 0.78 -21.89
C LYS A 75 -3.56 2.00 -22.14
N GLU A 76 -2.99 3.17 -21.89
CA GLU A 76 -3.59 4.47 -22.20
C GLU A 76 -2.53 5.37 -22.86
N GLY A 77 -2.67 5.59 -24.17
CA GLY A 77 -1.66 6.31 -24.95
C GLY A 77 -0.27 5.64 -24.88
N THR A 78 0.71 6.39 -24.36
CA THR A 78 2.10 5.92 -24.15
C THR A 78 2.32 5.25 -22.80
N GLN A 79 1.36 5.33 -21.87
CA GLN A 79 1.47 4.71 -20.57
C GLN A 79 0.91 3.29 -20.60
N ALA A 80 1.63 2.36 -19.96
CA ALA A 80 1.15 1.00 -19.73
C ALA A 80 1.30 0.64 -18.25
N VAL A 81 0.35 -0.16 -17.76
CA VAL A 81 0.41 -0.89 -16.50
C VAL A 81 0.28 -2.36 -16.84
N GLU A 82 1.29 -3.15 -16.48
CA GLU A 82 1.27 -4.59 -16.63
C GLU A 82 0.97 -5.23 -15.27
N LEU A 83 -0.11 -5.99 -15.19
CA LEU A 83 -0.50 -6.76 -14.02
C LEU A 83 -0.01 -8.19 -14.18
N TYR A 84 0.61 -8.73 -13.14
CA TYR A 84 1.13 -10.09 -13.10
C TYR A 84 0.66 -10.81 -11.84
N HIS A 85 0.12 -12.01 -12.01
CA HIS A 85 -0.15 -12.93 -10.91
C HIS A 85 1.18 -13.47 -10.34
N LEU A 86 1.33 -13.45 -9.01
CA LEU A 86 2.48 -14.04 -8.31
C LEU A 86 2.23 -15.51 -7.99
N LYS A 87 2.87 -16.41 -8.73
CA LYS A 87 2.65 -17.86 -8.56
C LYS A 87 3.15 -18.34 -7.19
N GLY A 88 2.25 -18.97 -6.44
CA GLY A 88 2.55 -19.53 -5.12
C GLY A 88 2.66 -18.48 -4.01
N ALA A 89 2.11 -17.28 -4.21
CA ALA A 89 2.13 -16.21 -3.23
C ALA A 89 1.64 -16.69 -1.84
N LEU A 90 2.36 -16.26 -0.80
CA LEU A 90 2.16 -16.76 0.56
C LEU A 90 1.13 -15.95 1.37
N HIS A 91 0.67 -14.81 0.84
CA HIS A 91 -0.37 -13.98 1.46
C HIS A 91 -1.77 -14.42 1.03
N ALA A 92 -1.98 -14.55 -0.28
CA ALA A 92 -3.19 -15.07 -0.90
C ALA A 92 -2.85 -15.60 -2.29
N GLU A 93 -3.60 -16.60 -2.76
CA GLU A 93 -3.39 -17.23 -4.07
C GLU A 93 -3.58 -16.23 -5.22
N ASP A 94 -4.39 -15.20 -5.04
CA ASP A 94 -4.77 -14.23 -6.07
C ASP A 94 -3.97 -12.92 -6.03
N ILE A 95 -2.84 -12.88 -5.31
CA ILE A 95 -1.98 -11.69 -5.29
C ILE A 95 -1.42 -11.38 -6.68
N ILE A 96 -1.49 -10.10 -7.04
CA ILE A 96 -0.88 -9.55 -8.24
C ILE A 96 0.13 -8.46 -7.89
N VAL A 97 1.09 -8.25 -8.79
CA VAL A 97 1.93 -7.04 -8.82
C VAL A 97 1.60 -6.20 -10.04
N ALA A 98 1.71 -4.88 -9.90
CA ALA A 98 1.58 -3.95 -11.02
C ALA A 98 2.95 -3.42 -11.40
N TYR A 99 3.32 -3.55 -12.66
CA TYR A 99 4.57 -3.04 -13.22
C TYR A 99 4.28 -1.87 -14.16
N LEU A 100 5.01 -0.77 -13.99
CA LEU A 100 4.95 0.41 -14.84
C LEU A 100 6.25 0.47 -15.66
N PRO A 101 6.27 -0.03 -16.91
CA PRO A 101 7.51 -0.18 -17.68
C PRO A 101 8.23 1.15 -17.94
N ALA A 102 7.47 2.21 -18.24
CA ALA A 102 8.03 3.53 -18.50
C ALA A 102 8.78 4.12 -17.28
N LEU A 103 8.39 3.73 -16.07
CA LEU A 103 9.00 4.19 -14.82
C LEU A 103 9.97 3.17 -14.21
N LYS A 104 10.00 1.94 -14.75
CA LYS A 104 10.70 0.79 -14.15
C LYS A 104 10.31 0.58 -12.68
N THR A 105 9.03 0.71 -12.38
CA THR A 105 8.49 0.64 -11.01
C THR A 105 7.57 -0.56 -10.85
N VAL A 106 7.80 -1.37 -9.82
CA VAL A 106 6.87 -2.40 -9.37
C VAL A 106 6.09 -1.87 -8.17
N ILE A 107 4.78 -2.00 -8.20
CA ILE A 107 3.91 -1.78 -7.05
C ILE A 107 3.52 -3.15 -6.53
N GLU A 108 3.77 -3.34 -5.25
CA GLU A 108 3.70 -4.62 -4.57
C GLU A 108 2.71 -4.50 -3.41
N ALA A 109 1.82 -5.48 -3.28
CA ALA A 109 0.84 -5.55 -2.20
C ALA A 109 1.50 -6.03 -0.89
N ASP A 110 1.49 -7.34 -0.62
CA ASP A 110 1.86 -7.92 0.69
C ASP A 110 2.98 -8.99 0.62
N ALA A 111 3.77 -8.98 -0.43
CA ALA A 111 4.89 -9.89 -0.66
C ALA A 111 6.25 -9.33 -0.21
N PHE A 112 6.34 -8.05 0.19
CA PHE A 112 7.60 -7.42 0.57
C PHE A 112 7.48 -6.42 1.72
N ASN A 113 8.24 -6.69 2.78
CA ASN A 113 8.44 -5.75 3.88
C ASN A 113 9.73 -4.97 3.66
N ALA A 114 9.60 -3.73 3.18
CA ALA A 114 10.77 -2.90 2.88
C ALA A 114 11.58 -2.60 4.16
N PRO A 115 12.90 -2.92 4.18
CA PRO A 115 13.72 -2.75 5.37
C PRO A 115 14.07 -1.28 5.61
N ALA A 116 14.67 -0.99 6.76
CA ALA A 116 15.27 0.32 7.01
C ALA A 116 16.39 0.63 5.99
N PRO A 117 16.66 1.92 5.68
CA PRO A 117 17.81 2.30 4.88
C PRO A 117 19.08 1.63 5.40
N ASN A 118 19.86 1.02 4.50
CA ASN A 118 21.12 0.35 4.82
C ASN A 118 21.03 -0.76 5.88
N ALA A 119 19.84 -1.32 6.12
CA ALA A 119 19.69 -2.45 7.02
C ALA A 119 20.58 -3.62 6.55
N PRO A 120 21.23 -4.35 7.48
CA PRO A 120 22.00 -5.53 7.13
C PRO A 120 21.10 -6.58 6.48
N ALA A 121 21.71 -7.45 5.68
CA ALA A 121 20.98 -8.61 5.16
C ALA A 121 20.44 -9.45 6.32
N PRO A 122 19.19 -9.93 6.25
CA PRO A 122 18.62 -10.73 7.32
C PRO A 122 19.35 -12.06 7.45
N GLN A 123 19.47 -12.57 8.69
CA GLN A 123 20.08 -13.88 8.94
C GLN A 123 19.25 -15.03 8.36
N THR A 124 17.92 -14.85 8.34
CA THR A 124 16.97 -15.80 7.75
C THR A 124 16.16 -15.07 6.67
N VAL A 125 16.19 -15.60 5.45
CA VAL A 125 15.44 -15.04 4.33
C VAL A 125 13.95 -15.35 4.50
N ASN A 126 13.12 -14.31 4.41
CA ASN A 126 11.67 -14.43 4.45
C ASN A 126 11.16 -15.08 3.14
N GLY A 127 10.28 -16.07 3.27
CA GLY A 127 9.68 -16.77 2.13
C GLY A 127 8.90 -15.85 1.18
N PHE A 128 8.25 -14.81 1.69
CA PHE A 128 7.47 -13.85 0.90
C PHE A 128 8.39 -13.07 -0.04
N GLU A 129 9.46 -12.52 0.52
CA GLU A 129 10.42 -11.66 -0.19
C GLU A 129 11.21 -12.49 -1.22
N LYS A 130 11.61 -13.71 -0.83
CA LYS A 130 12.24 -14.68 -1.75
C LYS A 130 11.34 -15.00 -2.94
N LEU A 131 10.05 -15.24 -2.69
CA LEU A 131 9.09 -15.55 -3.75
C LEU A 131 8.92 -14.35 -4.68
N LEU A 132 8.74 -13.15 -4.15
CA LEU A 132 8.66 -11.93 -4.96
C LEU A 132 9.89 -11.79 -5.85
N ALA A 133 11.10 -11.84 -5.28
CA ALA A 133 12.33 -11.68 -6.05
C ALA A 133 12.46 -12.76 -7.14
N SER A 134 12.09 -13.99 -6.85
CA SER A 134 12.13 -15.11 -7.79
C SER A 134 11.10 -14.95 -8.92
N GLU A 135 9.89 -14.48 -8.62
CA GLU A 135 8.87 -14.23 -9.63
C GLU A 135 9.22 -13.03 -10.51
N LEU A 136 9.73 -11.93 -9.93
CA LEU A 136 10.19 -10.78 -10.72
C LEU A 136 11.34 -11.15 -11.66
N ASP A 137 12.25 -12.05 -11.25
CA ASP A 137 13.28 -12.59 -12.15
C ASP A 137 12.71 -13.55 -13.19
N ARG A 138 11.81 -14.47 -12.81
CA ARG A 138 11.14 -15.40 -13.75
C ARG A 138 10.38 -14.65 -14.84
N LEU A 139 9.69 -13.57 -14.46
CA LEU A 139 8.93 -12.70 -15.34
C LEU A 139 9.80 -11.72 -16.14
N LYS A 140 11.10 -11.64 -15.84
CA LYS A 140 12.06 -10.74 -16.49
C LYS A 140 11.65 -9.27 -16.42
N ILE A 141 11.11 -8.86 -15.27
CA ILE A 141 10.70 -7.49 -15.01
C ILE A 141 11.96 -6.62 -14.82
N ASP A 142 12.14 -5.62 -15.69
CA ASP A 142 13.22 -4.65 -15.60
C ASP A 142 12.78 -3.45 -14.72
N TYR A 143 12.91 -3.62 -13.41
CA TYR A 143 12.57 -2.60 -12.43
C TYR A 143 13.80 -2.07 -11.71
N THR A 144 13.73 -0.82 -11.29
CA THR A 144 14.69 -0.15 -10.40
C THR A 144 14.07 0.21 -9.05
N THR A 145 12.75 0.44 -9.05
CA THR A 145 12.01 0.96 -7.89
C THR A 145 10.88 0.00 -7.51
N ILE A 146 10.62 -0.12 -6.21
CA ILE A 146 9.46 -0.82 -5.66
C ILE A 146 8.65 0.18 -4.84
N ILE A 147 7.32 0.14 -4.99
CA ILE A 147 6.37 0.84 -4.11
C ILE A 147 5.61 -0.24 -3.33
N PRO A 148 5.97 -0.50 -2.06
CA PRO A 148 5.20 -1.38 -1.20
C PRO A 148 3.91 -0.68 -0.73
N VAL A 149 2.80 -1.42 -0.53
CA VAL A 149 1.61 -0.84 0.12
C VAL A 149 1.82 -0.63 1.62
N HIS A 150 2.75 -1.38 2.22
CA HIS A 150 3.18 -1.20 3.60
C HIS A 150 4.27 -0.14 3.68
N GLN A 151 4.16 0.73 4.69
CA GLN A 151 5.18 1.74 4.91
C GLN A 151 6.55 1.08 5.13
N PRO A 152 7.60 1.53 4.41
CA PRO A 152 8.96 1.02 4.66
C PRO A 152 9.40 1.27 6.09
N ALA A 153 10.16 0.32 6.65
CA ALA A 153 10.86 0.59 7.90
C ALA A 153 11.80 1.79 7.71
N GLY A 154 11.88 2.67 8.71
CA GLY A 154 12.60 3.94 8.60
C GLY A 154 11.82 5.08 7.93
N GLY A 155 10.56 4.85 7.54
CA GLY A 155 9.64 5.87 7.01
C GLY A 155 9.67 5.99 5.49
N ASP A 156 8.95 7.00 4.98
CA ASP A 156 8.76 7.20 3.54
C ASP A 156 10.09 7.49 2.84
N ARG A 157 10.47 6.62 1.91
CA ARG A 157 11.70 6.69 1.13
C ARG A 157 11.56 5.92 -0.18
N ASP A 158 12.49 6.17 -1.10
CA ASP A 158 12.66 5.33 -2.28
C ASP A 158 13.13 3.93 -1.85
N VAL A 159 12.37 2.92 -2.27
CA VAL A 159 12.70 1.51 -2.08
C VAL A 159 13.18 0.95 -3.40
N THR A 160 14.35 0.32 -3.38
CA THR A 160 15.06 -0.04 -4.61
C THR A 160 15.06 -1.55 -4.85
N LYS A 161 15.37 -1.95 -6.09
CA LYS A 161 15.73 -3.34 -6.42
C LYS A 161 16.84 -3.88 -5.52
N ALA A 162 17.81 -3.05 -5.13
CA ALA A 162 18.89 -3.46 -4.24
C ALA A 162 18.38 -3.81 -2.84
N ASP A 163 17.36 -3.09 -2.33
CA ASP A 163 16.74 -3.42 -1.05
C ASP A 163 16.02 -4.77 -1.10
N CYS A 164 15.22 -5.02 -2.14
CA CYS A 164 14.54 -6.30 -2.32
C CYS A 164 15.51 -7.46 -2.44
N LEU A 165 16.54 -7.34 -3.28
CA LEU A 165 17.54 -8.41 -3.43
C LEU A 165 18.28 -8.69 -2.12
N ARG A 166 18.63 -7.65 -1.35
CA ARG A 166 19.34 -7.78 -0.07
C ARG A 166 18.56 -8.61 0.94
N THR A 167 17.25 -8.45 1.04
CA THR A 167 16.43 -9.19 2.00
C THR A 167 16.00 -10.57 1.50
N SER A 168 15.89 -10.71 0.18
CA SER A 168 15.48 -11.96 -0.48
C SER A 168 16.61 -13.00 -0.64
N GLY A 169 17.82 -12.69 -0.14
CA GLY A 169 19.02 -13.51 -0.33
C GLY A 169 19.59 -13.49 -1.75
N GLY A 170 19.11 -12.57 -2.59
CA GLY A 170 19.62 -12.35 -3.94
C GLY A 170 20.89 -11.50 -3.92
N ARG A 171 21.96 -11.94 -4.59
CA ARG A 171 23.11 -11.05 -4.84
C ARG A 171 22.74 -10.09 -5.96
N ALA A 172 22.81 -8.79 -5.72
CA ALA A 172 22.87 -7.83 -6.82
C ALA A 172 24.09 -8.20 -7.69
N ARG A 173 23.87 -8.55 -8.96
CA ARG A 173 24.97 -8.66 -9.91
C ARG A 173 25.56 -7.26 -10.06
N ILE A 174 26.68 -7.02 -9.41
CA ILE A 174 27.50 -5.84 -9.64
C ILE A 174 28.11 -6.07 -11.02
N SER A 175 27.59 -5.40 -12.05
CA SER A 175 28.28 -5.31 -13.34
C SER A 175 29.52 -4.44 -13.13
N GLY A 176 30.68 -5.10 -13.05
CA GLY A 176 31.99 -4.46 -13.23
C GLY A 176 32.36 -4.40 -14.70
#